data_AF-A0A1A0IZP3-F1
#
_entry.id   AF-A0A1A0IZP3-F1
#
_cell.length_a   1.000
_cell.length_b   1.000
_cell.length_c   1.000
_cell.angle_alpha   90.00
_cell.angle_beta   90.00
_cell.angle_gamma   90.00
#
_symmetry.space_group_name_H-M   'P 1'
#
loop_
_entity.id
_entity.type
_entity.pdbx_description
1 polymer ?
#
loop_
_entity_poly.entity_id
_entity_poly.type
_entity_poly.pdbx_seq_one_letter_code
_entity_poly.pdbx_strand_id
1 'polypeptide(L)'
;MRADLSAKSAMLFPVVTPISYYPLETCDSFMRRLCAANHMDLDTTRRAVTQGYGTIPRDLLPEVVAERLEVLGHLAPGTISTCDESPNLAMQIGCQECRRSNQPRWLCLQCAHGETVLQRRHYETMVCLRHRRWTAPGTPPEWHTRIDHPDLITAEQNFESHHLGHCPTNVLAAQEIASDWGRHIDPRIVACRRQALPIGHLPDRIQDAIITFPEAVAIMMVFANSAWLDRILQETSAHADIRAAVDQRIRNALPERPERAVAMVMRKIKPAIAHYFHTQGPYRRYHDYPANRAIPIWHHDVDFALT
;
A
#
# COMPACT_ATOMS: atom_id res chain seq x y z
N MET A 1 -30.44 21.71 3.75
CA MET A 1 -30.10 20.68 4.77
C MET A 1 -28.91 21.06 5.65
N ARG A 2 -27.83 21.69 5.13
CA ARG A 2 -26.64 22.05 5.93
C ARG A 2 -26.87 23.01 7.11
N ALA A 3 -27.78 23.98 6.98
CA ALA A 3 -27.99 25.00 8.02
C ALA A 3 -28.66 24.49 9.31
N ASP A 4 -29.40 23.37 9.25
CA ASP A 4 -30.25 22.91 10.38
C ASP A 4 -29.49 21.96 11.33
N LEU A 5 -28.37 21.36 10.88
CA LEU A 5 -27.53 20.49 11.71
C LEU A 5 -26.64 21.26 12.69
N SER A 6 -26.29 22.50 12.36
CA SER A 6 -25.46 23.37 13.20
C SER A 6 -26.16 23.77 14.51
N ALA A 7 -27.49 23.98 14.49
CA ALA A 7 -28.22 24.49 15.65
C ALA A 7 -28.52 23.40 16.69
N LYS A 8 -28.81 22.16 16.26
CA LYS A 8 -29.09 21.04 17.19
C LYS A 8 -27.83 20.40 17.76
N SER A 9 -26.71 20.42 17.04
CA SER A 9 -25.43 19.89 17.53
C SER A 9 -24.77 20.81 18.56
N ALA A 10 -25.03 22.12 18.49
CA ALA A 10 -24.45 23.13 19.38
C ALA A 10 -24.90 23.00 20.86
N MET A 11 -25.95 22.25 21.16
CA MET A 11 -26.47 22.08 22.53
C MET A 11 -25.84 20.92 23.31
N LEU A 12 -25.08 20.02 22.67
CA LEU A 12 -24.62 18.78 23.30
C LEU A 12 -23.14 18.75 23.66
N PHE A 13 -22.33 19.67 23.12
CA PHE A 13 -20.89 19.66 23.34
C PHE A 13 -20.41 20.93 24.04
N PRO A 14 -19.51 20.81 25.04
CA PRO A 14 -18.81 21.96 25.60
C PRO A 14 -17.97 22.64 24.52
N VAL A 15 -17.45 23.85 24.82
CA VAL A 15 -16.48 24.53 23.94
C VAL A 15 -15.32 23.57 23.65
N VAL A 16 -15.17 23.18 22.39
CA VAL A 16 -14.15 22.23 21.94
C VAL A 16 -12.87 22.99 21.56
N THR A 17 -11.75 22.58 22.14
CA THR A 17 -10.41 22.95 21.69
C THR A 17 -10.11 22.20 20.40
N PRO A 18 -9.88 22.91 19.29
CA PRO A 18 -9.61 22.27 18.00
C PRO A 18 -8.24 21.57 18.03
N ILE A 19 -8.15 20.45 17.32
CA ILE A 19 -6.89 19.71 17.11
C ILE A 19 -6.64 19.53 15.61
N SER A 20 -5.37 19.39 15.22
CA SER A 20 -5.02 19.14 13.82
C SER A 20 -5.40 17.73 13.37
N TYR A 21 -5.91 17.64 12.15
CA TYR A 21 -6.12 16.38 11.43
C TYR A 21 -4.81 15.96 10.75
N TYR A 22 -4.43 14.69 10.90
CA TYR A 22 -3.23 14.18 10.23
C TYR A 22 -3.54 13.61 8.84
N PRO A 23 -2.58 13.64 7.89
CA PRO A 23 -2.75 13.01 6.59
C PRO A 23 -3.18 11.55 6.70
N LEU A 24 -4.26 11.22 5.99
CA LEU A 24 -4.86 9.88 5.92
C LEU A 24 -5.36 9.34 7.26
N GLU A 25 -5.51 10.17 8.30
CA GLU A 25 -6.06 9.74 9.59
C GLU A 25 -7.50 9.22 9.44
N THR A 26 -7.82 8.11 10.10
CA THR A 26 -9.19 7.59 10.11
C THR A 26 -10.13 8.47 10.94
N CYS A 27 -11.41 8.52 10.60
CA CYS A 27 -12.43 9.24 11.40
C CYS A 27 -12.42 8.81 12.88
N ASP A 28 -12.26 7.51 13.13
CA ASP A 28 -12.25 6.93 14.48
C ASP A 28 -10.96 7.30 15.25
N SER A 29 -9.79 7.37 14.59
CA SER A 29 -8.56 7.91 15.19
C SER A 29 -8.72 9.38 15.57
N PHE A 30 -9.20 10.20 14.62
CA PHE A 30 -9.41 11.63 14.86
C PHE A 30 -10.40 11.86 16.00
N MET A 31 -11.53 11.14 16.01
CA MET A 31 -12.54 11.22 17.08
C MET A 31 -11.95 10.87 18.45
N ARG A 32 -11.16 9.80 18.56
CA ARG A 32 -10.51 9.43 19.84
C ARG A 32 -9.61 10.55 20.35
N ARG A 33 -8.79 11.13 19.48
CA ARG A 33 -7.89 12.23 19.84
C ARG A 33 -8.65 13.50 20.22
N LEU A 34 -9.68 13.83 19.45
CA LEU A 34 -10.54 14.98 19.73
C LEU A 34 -11.23 14.84 21.09
N CYS A 35 -11.77 13.65 21.39
CA CYS A 35 -12.35 13.33 22.68
C CYS A 35 -11.32 13.41 23.82
N ALA A 36 -10.14 12.82 23.64
CA ALA A 36 -9.08 12.84 24.64
C ALA A 36 -8.61 14.27 24.97
N ALA A 37 -8.40 15.11 23.95
CA ALA A 37 -7.98 16.50 24.11
C ALA A 37 -9.03 17.40 24.80
N ASN A 38 -10.30 16.99 24.78
CA ASN A 38 -11.43 17.76 25.29
C ASN A 38 -12.15 17.08 26.46
N HIS A 39 -11.57 16.02 27.02
CA HIS A 39 -12.16 15.22 28.10
C HIS A 39 -13.61 14.75 27.82
N MET A 40 -13.91 14.43 26.55
CA MET A 40 -15.22 13.94 26.14
C MET A 40 -15.28 12.41 26.21
N ASP A 41 -16.44 11.87 26.56
CA ASP A 41 -16.70 10.44 26.49
C ASP A 41 -16.81 9.98 25.03
N LEU A 42 -15.95 9.03 24.63
CA LEU A 42 -15.87 8.56 23.25
C LEU A 42 -17.18 7.95 22.76
N ASP A 43 -17.86 7.16 23.60
CA ASP A 43 -19.09 6.47 23.18
C ASP A 43 -20.27 7.44 23.06
N THR A 44 -20.33 8.45 23.92
CA THR A 44 -21.30 9.54 23.82
C THR A 44 -21.05 10.39 22.59
N THR A 45 -19.79 10.78 22.32
CA THR A 45 -19.44 11.49 21.09
C THR A 45 -19.77 10.64 19.86
N ARG A 46 -19.42 9.35 19.85
CA ARG A 46 -19.76 8.42 18.76
C ARG A 46 -21.25 8.34 18.55
N ARG A 47 -22.06 8.24 19.62
CA ARG A 47 -23.52 8.26 19.52
C ARG A 47 -24.02 9.60 18.96
N ALA A 48 -23.51 10.73 19.40
CA ALA A 48 -23.97 12.04 18.97
C ALA A 48 -23.56 12.39 17.52
N VAL A 49 -22.36 12.00 17.08
CA VAL A 49 -21.97 12.13 15.66
C VAL A 49 -22.66 11.07 14.81
N THR A 50 -23.01 9.91 15.39
CA THR A 50 -24.05 9.04 14.84
C THR A 50 -25.43 9.63 15.22
N GLN A 51 -26.45 9.01 15.81
CA GLN A 51 -27.74 9.69 16.14
C GLN A 51 -28.46 10.52 15.02
N GLY A 52 -29.69 10.10 14.71
CA GLY A 52 -30.48 10.62 13.58
C GLY A 52 -30.32 9.80 12.28
N TYR A 53 -29.64 8.65 12.36
CA TYR A 53 -29.31 7.77 11.23
C TYR A 53 -30.40 6.79 10.83
N GLY A 54 -31.54 6.76 11.54
CA GLY A 54 -32.63 5.84 11.23
C GLY A 54 -33.18 5.97 9.79
N THR A 55 -32.87 7.07 9.11
CA THR A 55 -33.30 7.38 7.73
C THR A 55 -32.15 7.55 6.73
N ILE A 56 -30.89 7.51 7.16
CA ILE A 56 -29.73 7.73 6.28
C ILE A 56 -29.30 6.38 5.70
N PRO A 57 -29.16 6.26 4.35
CA PRO A 57 -28.60 5.08 3.72
C PRO A 57 -27.22 4.71 4.31
N ARG A 58 -26.98 3.42 4.57
CA ARG A 58 -25.74 2.96 5.25
C ARG A 58 -24.47 3.33 4.48
N ASP A 59 -24.55 3.44 3.17
CA ASP A 59 -23.48 3.85 2.27
C ASP A 59 -23.08 5.32 2.41
N LEU A 60 -23.96 6.18 2.94
CA LEU A 60 -23.70 7.60 3.19
C LEU A 60 -23.27 7.90 4.64
N LEU A 61 -23.32 6.89 5.52
CA LEU A 61 -22.96 7.02 6.93
C LEU A 61 -21.53 7.57 7.14
N PRO A 62 -20.49 7.08 6.42
CA PRO A 62 -19.13 7.60 6.57
C PRO A 62 -19.03 9.11 6.30
N GLU A 63 -19.61 9.60 5.20
CA GLU A 63 -19.59 11.01 4.76
C GLU A 63 -20.24 11.91 5.82
N VAL A 64 -21.40 11.51 6.33
CA VAL A 64 -22.09 12.29 7.36
C VAL A 64 -21.31 12.31 8.67
N VAL A 65 -20.69 11.19 9.06
CA VAL A 65 -19.83 11.15 10.25
C VAL A 65 -18.62 12.07 10.09
N ALA A 66 -17.98 12.08 8.92
CA ALA A 66 -16.88 12.99 8.64
C ALA A 66 -17.31 14.46 8.67
N GLU A 67 -18.40 14.84 8.01
CA GLU A 67 -18.93 16.22 8.03
C GLU A 67 -19.20 16.69 9.47
N ARG A 68 -19.80 15.83 10.30
CA ARG A 68 -20.07 16.15 11.72
C ARG A 68 -18.79 16.26 12.55
N LEU A 69 -17.80 15.41 12.29
CA LEU A 69 -16.50 15.49 12.96
C LEU A 69 -15.71 16.74 12.52
N GLU A 70 -15.82 17.17 11.28
CA GLU A 70 -15.23 18.43 10.81
C GLU A 70 -15.85 19.62 11.53
N VAL A 71 -17.18 19.66 11.65
CA VAL A 71 -17.87 20.69 12.42
C VAL A 71 -17.44 20.66 13.89
N LEU A 72 -17.41 19.47 14.51
CA LEU A 72 -17.03 19.33 15.92
C LEU A 72 -15.56 19.71 16.17
N GLY A 73 -14.66 19.38 15.24
CA GLY A 73 -13.23 19.65 15.32
C GLY A 73 -12.80 21.01 14.76
N HIS A 74 -13.75 21.83 14.31
CA HIS A 74 -13.51 23.10 13.61
C HIS A 74 -12.58 22.96 12.38
N LEU A 75 -12.71 21.87 11.63
CA LEU A 75 -12.00 21.64 10.38
C LEU A 75 -12.77 22.26 9.20
N ALA A 76 -12.05 22.55 8.11
CA ALA A 76 -12.70 22.94 6.86
C ALA A 76 -13.51 21.76 6.28
N PRO A 77 -14.66 22.01 5.62
CA PRO A 77 -15.43 20.95 4.98
C PRO A 77 -14.60 20.16 3.96
N GLY A 78 -14.66 18.82 4.02
CA GLY A 78 -13.92 17.91 3.15
C GLY A 78 -12.46 17.66 3.55
N THR A 79 -12.04 18.10 4.73
CA THR A 79 -10.73 17.78 5.31
C THR A 79 -10.60 16.29 5.65
N ILE A 80 -11.65 15.71 6.26
CA ILE A 80 -11.68 14.29 6.63
C ILE A 80 -12.16 13.50 5.42
N SER A 81 -11.25 12.73 4.84
CA SER A 81 -11.58 11.92 3.67
C SER A 81 -12.17 10.57 4.08
N THR A 82 -13.38 10.28 3.60
CA THR A 82 -14.15 9.05 3.92
C THR A 82 -13.98 7.94 2.91
N CYS A 83 -13.41 8.27 1.74
CA CYS A 83 -12.98 7.28 0.79
C CYS A 83 -11.85 6.47 1.43
N ASP A 84 -12.14 5.29 1.97
CA ASP A 84 -11.16 4.23 1.84
C ASP A 84 -10.99 4.08 0.33
N GLU A 85 -9.94 4.62 -0.30
CA GLU A 85 -9.74 4.58 -1.77
C GLU A 85 -9.54 3.16 -2.32
N SER A 86 -9.96 2.14 -1.59
CA SER A 86 -9.98 0.75 -2.03
C SER A 86 -11.23 -0.03 -1.58
N PRO A 87 -12.48 0.49 -1.72
CA PRO A 87 -13.65 -0.36 -1.50
C PRO A 87 -13.66 -1.48 -2.55
N ASN A 88 -13.21 -1.17 -3.77
CA ASN A 88 -13.11 -2.12 -4.89
C ASN A 88 -11.94 -3.10 -4.76
N LEU A 89 -10.83 -2.75 -4.09
CA LEU A 89 -9.74 -3.70 -3.86
C LEU A 89 -10.10 -4.71 -2.76
N ALA A 90 -10.84 -4.27 -1.73
CA ALA A 90 -11.27 -5.12 -0.63
C ALA A 90 -12.45 -6.04 -0.99
N MET A 91 -13.40 -5.60 -1.84
CA MET A 91 -14.55 -6.44 -2.25
C MET A 91 -14.28 -7.36 -3.44
N GLN A 92 -13.33 -7.06 -4.32
CA GLN A 92 -13.11 -7.88 -5.54
C GLN A 92 -12.02 -8.95 -5.41
N ILE A 93 -11.30 -9.00 -4.28
CA ILE A 93 -10.18 -9.93 -4.12
C ILE A 93 -10.40 -10.84 -2.91
N GLY A 94 -11.05 -11.97 -3.17
CA GLY A 94 -11.20 -13.07 -2.20
C GLY A 94 -9.89 -13.79 -1.86
N CYS A 95 -8.75 -13.41 -2.45
CA CYS A 95 -7.47 -14.08 -2.21
C CYS A 95 -6.88 -13.74 -0.83
N GLN A 96 -6.17 -14.71 -0.26
CA GLN A 96 -5.58 -14.62 1.07
C GLN A 96 -4.47 -13.55 1.12
N GLU A 97 -3.79 -13.32 0.00
CA GLU A 97 -2.67 -12.39 -0.16
C GLU A 97 -3.13 -10.94 -0.06
N CYS A 98 -4.27 -10.57 -0.65
CA CYS A 98 -4.83 -9.23 -0.50
C CYS A 98 -5.37 -8.98 0.90
N ARG A 99 -5.88 -10.02 1.59
CA ARG A 99 -6.21 -9.90 3.03
C ARG A 99 -4.96 -9.70 3.89
N ARG A 100 -3.86 -10.36 3.56
CA ARG A 100 -2.58 -10.19 4.26
C ARG A 100 -1.99 -8.80 4.12
N SER A 101 -2.24 -8.12 3.02
CA SER A 101 -1.70 -6.79 2.75
C SER A 101 -2.60 -5.64 3.21
N ASN A 102 -3.86 -5.94 3.49
CA ASN A 102 -4.87 -5.03 4.03
C ASN A 102 -4.71 -4.80 5.55
N GLN A 103 -3.48 -4.62 6.02
CA GLN A 103 -3.19 -4.45 7.45
C GLN A 103 -3.43 -3.01 7.92
N PRO A 104 -3.69 -2.79 9.22
CA PRO A 104 -3.70 -1.46 9.80
C PRO A 104 -2.39 -0.71 9.53
N ARG A 105 -2.48 0.60 9.36
CA ARG A 105 -1.31 1.47 9.20
C ARG A 105 -1.36 2.57 10.23
N TRP A 106 -0.20 2.93 10.77
CA TRP A 106 -0.08 3.90 11.85
C TRP A 106 0.88 4.99 11.43
N LEU A 107 0.53 6.24 11.71
CA LEU A 107 1.43 7.36 11.49
C LEU A 107 2.67 7.20 12.38
N CYS A 108 3.83 7.61 11.88
CA CYS A 108 5.05 7.64 12.68
C CYS A 108 4.81 8.37 14.00
N LEU A 109 5.11 7.73 15.13
CA LEU A 109 4.92 8.32 16.47
C LEU A 109 5.58 9.70 16.62
N GLN A 110 6.72 9.95 15.99
CA GLN A 110 7.37 11.26 16.05
C GLN A 110 6.65 12.32 15.19
N CYS A 111 6.06 11.94 14.05
CA CYS A 111 5.20 12.83 13.29
C CYS A 111 3.89 13.11 14.03
N ALA A 112 3.39 12.12 14.78
CA ALA A 112 2.18 12.20 15.57
C ALA A 112 2.42 12.79 16.99
N HIS A 113 3.61 13.32 17.28
CA HIS A 113 3.94 13.89 18.59
C HIS A 113 3.68 12.95 19.79
N GLY A 114 3.88 11.64 19.59
CA GLY A 114 3.66 10.60 20.60
C GLY A 114 2.25 9.98 20.56
N GLU A 115 1.33 10.54 19.78
CA GLU A 115 -0.04 10.02 19.66
C GLU A 115 -0.10 8.77 18.76
N THR A 116 -0.96 7.81 19.11
CA THR A 116 -1.23 6.64 18.26
C THR A 116 -2.30 6.98 17.22
N VAL A 117 -1.86 7.41 16.05
CA VAL A 117 -2.75 7.82 14.96
C VAL A 117 -2.92 6.67 13.97
N LEU A 118 -4.13 6.12 13.91
CA LEU A 118 -4.48 5.09 12.92
C LEU A 118 -4.81 5.76 11.60
N GLN A 119 -4.05 5.38 10.56
CA GLN A 119 -4.25 5.83 9.19
C GLN A 119 -5.15 4.86 8.43
N ARG A 120 -5.81 5.39 7.40
CA ARG A 120 -6.47 4.59 6.36
C ARG A 120 -5.44 3.67 5.72
N ARG A 121 -5.91 2.64 5.02
CA ARG A 121 -5.01 1.67 4.39
C ARG A 121 -4.49 2.22 3.08
N HIS A 122 -3.17 2.24 2.92
CA HIS A 122 -2.49 2.66 1.71
C HIS A 122 -1.08 2.06 1.66
N TYR A 123 -0.41 2.17 0.50
CA TYR A 123 0.94 1.69 0.30
C TYR A 123 1.93 2.81 -0.01
N GLU A 124 1.59 4.09 0.18
CA GLU A 124 2.39 5.23 -0.32
C GLU A 124 3.80 5.34 0.27
N THR A 125 4.05 4.79 1.46
CA THR A 125 5.37 4.77 2.10
C THR A 125 5.56 3.48 2.88
N MET A 126 6.79 3.07 3.14
CA MET A 126 7.13 1.98 4.08
C MET A 126 8.00 2.48 5.23
N VAL A 127 8.74 3.56 4.98
CA VAL A 127 9.59 4.24 5.95
C VAL A 127 9.19 5.70 6.04
N CYS A 128 8.97 6.21 7.25
CA CYS A 128 8.90 7.65 7.47
C CYS A 128 10.27 8.27 7.20
N LEU A 129 10.48 8.90 6.05
CA LEU A 129 11.78 9.50 5.68
C LEU A 129 12.25 10.59 6.66
N ARG A 130 11.32 11.37 7.23
CA ARG A 130 11.62 12.45 8.17
C ARG A 130 12.30 11.94 9.45
N HIS A 131 11.80 10.84 10.00
CA HIS A 131 12.28 10.28 11.28
C HIS A 131 13.03 8.95 11.12
N ARG A 132 13.16 8.48 9.87
CA ARG A 132 13.79 7.23 9.47
C ARG A 132 13.27 6.05 10.27
N ARG A 133 11.95 5.85 10.25
CA ARG A 133 11.29 4.76 10.99
C ARG A 133 10.47 3.88 10.08
N TRP A 134 10.55 2.57 10.28
CA TRP A 134 9.68 1.61 9.58
C TRP A 134 8.24 1.77 10.06
N THR A 135 7.33 2.11 9.14
CA THR A 135 5.90 2.35 9.40
C THR A 135 5.02 1.62 8.38
N ALA A 136 5.53 0.55 7.78
CA ALA A 136 4.81 -0.22 6.77
C ALA A 136 3.52 -0.85 7.33
N PRO A 137 2.55 -1.21 6.45
CA PRO A 137 1.32 -1.88 6.87
C PRO A 137 1.57 -3.07 7.81
N GLY A 138 0.79 -3.16 8.88
CA GLY A 138 0.90 -4.21 9.90
C GLY A 138 2.00 -3.99 10.92
N THR A 139 2.64 -2.81 10.93
CA THR A 139 3.60 -2.38 11.94
C THR A 139 2.89 -1.47 12.96
N PRO A 140 2.51 -1.98 14.14
CA PRO A 140 1.92 -1.17 15.19
C PRO A 140 2.97 -0.20 15.76
N PRO A 141 2.55 0.87 16.47
CA PRO A 141 3.43 1.95 16.92
C PRO A 141 4.65 1.48 17.73
N GLU A 142 4.50 0.47 18.57
CA GLU A 142 5.56 -0.14 19.37
C GLU A 142 6.66 -0.82 18.55
N TRP A 143 6.40 -1.14 17.28
CA TRP A 143 7.35 -1.76 16.36
C TRP A 143 7.97 -0.76 15.38
N HIS A 144 7.71 0.54 15.53
CA HIS A 144 8.30 1.58 14.68
C HIS A 144 9.81 1.68 14.94
N THR A 145 10.60 0.79 14.33
CA THR A 145 12.05 0.74 14.51
C THR A 145 12.77 1.79 13.67
N ARG A 146 13.92 2.25 14.13
CA ARG A 146 14.76 3.21 13.40
C ARG A 146 15.53 2.48 12.29
N ILE A 147 15.55 3.08 11.10
CA ILE A 147 16.14 2.55 9.87
C ILE A 147 17.17 3.55 9.34
N ASP A 148 18.45 3.41 9.70
CA ASP A 148 19.52 4.26 9.18
C ASP A 148 20.31 3.63 8.02
N HIS A 149 19.97 2.40 7.63
CA HIS A 149 20.68 1.71 6.54
C HIS A 149 20.47 2.45 5.20
N PRO A 150 21.55 2.84 4.49
CA PRO A 150 21.47 3.70 3.31
C PRO A 150 20.57 3.12 2.22
N ASP A 151 20.73 1.82 1.89
CA ASP A 151 19.92 1.15 0.87
C ASP A 151 18.41 1.25 1.14
N LEU A 152 17.99 1.18 2.41
CA LEU A 152 16.57 1.27 2.78
C LEU A 152 16.02 2.68 2.62
N ILE A 153 16.84 3.69 2.94
CA ILE A 153 16.47 5.10 2.74
C ILE A 153 16.38 5.43 1.25
N THR A 154 17.37 5.01 0.45
CA THR A 154 17.34 5.20 -1.00
C THR A 154 16.16 4.47 -1.64
N ALA A 155 15.85 3.26 -1.18
CA ALA A 155 14.68 2.51 -1.63
C ALA A 155 13.38 3.27 -1.35
N GLU A 156 13.19 3.81 -0.14
CA GLU A 156 12.00 4.60 0.19
C GLU A 156 11.90 5.88 -0.64
N GLN A 157 13.02 6.59 -0.84
CA GLN A 157 13.04 7.79 -1.69
C GLN A 157 12.61 7.47 -3.13
N ASN A 158 13.09 6.35 -3.69
CA ASN A 158 12.66 5.90 -5.01
C ASN A 158 11.18 5.49 -5.01
N PHE A 159 10.72 4.84 -3.95
CA PHE A 159 9.33 4.43 -3.79
C PHE A 159 8.38 5.63 -3.83
N GLU A 160 8.68 6.67 -3.05
CA GLU A 160 7.91 7.92 -2.98
C GLU A 160 7.99 8.70 -4.30
N SER A 161 9.20 8.92 -4.83
CA SER A 161 9.43 9.74 -6.03
C SER A 161 8.78 9.19 -7.29
N HIS A 162 8.59 7.87 -7.37
CA HIS A 162 7.95 7.21 -8.51
C HIS A 162 6.48 6.83 -8.22
N HIS A 163 5.91 7.29 -7.09
CA HIS A 163 4.53 7.00 -6.68
C HIS A 163 4.19 5.50 -6.73
N LEU A 164 5.14 4.63 -6.36
CA LEU A 164 4.99 3.17 -6.52
C LEU A 164 3.85 2.60 -5.66
N GLY A 165 3.50 3.29 -4.57
CA GLY A 165 2.40 2.92 -3.68
C GLY A 165 0.99 3.13 -4.25
N HIS A 166 0.83 3.81 -5.38
CA HIS A 166 -0.49 4.05 -5.99
C HIS A 166 -1.05 2.84 -6.74
N CYS A 167 -0.25 1.80 -6.98
CA CYS A 167 -0.68 0.56 -7.60
C CYS A 167 -0.56 -0.62 -6.63
N PRO A 168 -1.62 -0.95 -5.86
CA PRO A 168 -1.60 -2.06 -4.92
C PRO A 168 -1.15 -3.37 -5.57
N THR A 169 -1.62 -3.68 -6.79
CA THR A 169 -1.25 -4.91 -7.50
C THR A 169 0.26 -5.03 -7.73
N ASN A 170 0.93 -3.94 -8.12
CA ASN A 170 2.38 -3.95 -8.34
C ASN A 170 3.14 -4.08 -7.03
N VAL A 171 2.69 -3.38 -5.98
CA VAL A 171 3.28 -3.49 -4.64
C VAL A 171 3.20 -4.94 -4.14
N LEU A 172 2.04 -5.59 -4.28
CA LEU A 172 1.84 -6.98 -3.87
C LEU A 172 2.70 -7.95 -4.67
N ALA A 173 2.71 -7.81 -6.00
CA ALA A 173 3.53 -8.67 -6.85
C ALA A 173 5.01 -8.54 -6.51
N ALA A 174 5.49 -7.32 -6.31
CA ALA A 174 6.89 -7.09 -5.95
C ALA A 174 7.22 -7.59 -4.55
N GLN A 175 6.34 -7.41 -3.57
CA GLN A 175 6.51 -7.97 -2.22
C GLN A 175 6.54 -9.50 -2.23
N GLU A 176 5.69 -10.16 -3.02
CA GLU A 176 5.69 -11.61 -3.18
C GLU A 176 7.03 -12.09 -3.79
N ILE A 177 7.48 -11.44 -4.87
CA ILE A 177 8.74 -11.76 -5.53
C ILE A 177 9.92 -11.52 -4.61
N ALA A 178 9.97 -10.37 -3.93
CA ALA A 178 11.04 -10.01 -3.01
C ALA A 178 11.07 -10.91 -1.78
N SER A 179 9.91 -11.31 -1.25
CA SER A 179 9.84 -12.24 -0.11
C SER A 179 10.29 -13.65 -0.48
N ASP A 180 9.85 -14.15 -1.65
CA ASP A 180 10.28 -15.46 -2.14
C ASP A 180 11.77 -15.45 -2.50
N TRP A 181 12.23 -14.40 -3.20
CA TRP A 181 13.65 -14.17 -3.45
C TRP A 181 14.42 -14.07 -2.13
N GLY A 182 13.90 -13.36 -1.12
CA GLY A 182 14.40 -13.22 0.24
C GLY A 182 14.80 -14.52 0.92
N ARG A 183 13.96 -15.56 0.76
CA ARG A 183 14.24 -16.92 1.27
C ARG A 183 15.39 -17.62 0.56
N HIS A 184 15.80 -17.11 -0.59
CA HIS A 184 16.80 -17.67 -1.48
C HIS A 184 17.97 -16.71 -1.76
N ILE A 185 18.03 -15.52 -1.15
CA ILE A 185 19.18 -14.61 -1.18
C ILE A 185 20.41 -15.34 -0.62
N ASP A 186 21.61 -14.92 -1.02
CA ASP A 186 22.82 -15.28 -0.30
C ASP A 186 22.64 -15.03 1.22
N PRO A 187 22.69 -16.07 2.06
CA PRO A 187 22.53 -15.92 3.50
C PRO A 187 23.45 -14.86 4.13
N ARG A 188 24.58 -14.56 3.49
CA ARG A 188 25.53 -13.53 3.94
C ARG A 188 24.97 -12.11 3.82
N ILE A 189 24.24 -11.78 2.75
CA ILE A 189 23.61 -10.45 2.61
C ILE A 189 22.53 -10.28 3.66
N VAL A 190 21.66 -11.29 3.81
CA VAL A 190 20.58 -11.27 4.81
C VAL A 190 21.18 -11.14 6.22
N ALA A 191 22.22 -11.92 6.52
CA ALA A 191 22.91 -11.85 7.81
C ALA A 191 23.56 -10.48 8.05
N CYS A 192 24.24 -9.92 7.04
CA CYS A 192 24.88 -8.60 7.14
C CYS A 192 23.86 -7.50 7.43
N ARG A 193 22.76 -7.43 6.66
CA ARG A 193 21.68 -6.45 6.90
C ARG A 193 21.01 -6.66 8.25
N ARG A 194 20.77 -7.91 8.64
CA ARG A 194 20.17 -8.24 9.95
C ARG A 194 21.07 -7.82 11.11
N GLN A 195 22.39 -7.93 10.96
CA GLN A 195 23.37 -7.46 11.94
C GLN A 195 23.48 -5.92 11.98
N ALA A 196 23.33 -5.26 10.84
CA ALA A 196 23.41 -3.81 10.72
C ALA A 196 22.16 -3.06 11.23
N LEU A 197 21.06 -3.79 11.48
CA LEU A 197 19.76 -3.21 11.83
C LEU A 197 19.31 -3.64 13.23
N PRO A 198 18.76 -2.73 14.05
CA PRO A 198 18.24 -3.06 15.38
C PRO A 198 16.83 -3.69 15.29
N ILE A 199 16.68 -4.80 14.57
CA ILE A 199 15.37 -5.40 14.22
C ILE A 199 15.13 -6.80 14.78
N GLY A 200 16.11 -7.40 15.47
CA GLY A 200 16.00 -8.78 15.97
C GLY A 200 14.88 -9.02 16.99
N HIS A 201 14.32 -7.96 17.57
CA HIS A 201 13.17 -8.04 18.49
C HIS A 201 11.81 -8.08 17.77
N LEU A 202 11.78 -7.86 16.45
CA LEU A 202 10.56 -7.84 15.66
C LEU A 202 10.18 -9.25 15.20
N PRO A 203 8.90 -9.51 14.87
CA PRO A 203 8.52 -10.78 14.24
C PRO A 203 9.27 -11.02 12.92
N ASP A 204 9.64 -12.26 12.62
CA ASP A 204 10.41 -12.64 11.42
C ASP A 204 9.84 -12.04 10.13
N ARG A 205 8.51 -12.08 9.96
CA ARG A 205 7.83 -11.50 8.79
C ARG A 205 8.13 -10.01 8.59
N ILE A 206 8.30 -9.24 9.66
CA ILE A 206 8.61 -7.81 9.61
C ILE A 206 10.10 -7.62 9.34
N GLN A 207 10.95 -8.44 9.96
CA GLN A 207 12.38 -8.44 9.69
C GLN A 207 12.65 -8.71 8.19
N ASP A 208 12.01 -9.73 7.63
CA ASP A 208 12.16 -10.10 6.21
C ASP A 208 11.65 -8.99 5.30
N ALA A 209 10.50 -8.37 5.62
CA ALA A 209 9.99 -7.22 4.87
C ALA A 209 10.97 -6.05 4.87
N ILE A 210 11.58 -5.73 6.02
CA ILE A 210 12.61 -4.69 6.13
C ILE A 210 13.83 -5.08 5.29
N ILE A 211 14.34 -6.29 5.42
CA ILE A 211 15.59 -6.72 4.77
C ILE A 211 15.46 -6.75 3.24
N THR A 212 14.29 -7.14 2.73
CA THR A 212 14.01 -7.30 1.28
C THR A 212 13.43 -6.05 0.61
N PHE A 213 13.18 -4.99 1.37
CA PHE A 213 12.54 -3.78 0.85
C PHE A 213 13.27 -3.14 -0.33
N PRO A 214 14.62 -2.99 -0.33
CA PRO A 214 15.33 -2.40 -1.47
C PRO A 214 15.08 -3.15 -2.78
N GLU A 215 15.01 -4.47 -2.71
CA GLU A 215 14.77 -5.31 -3.88
C GLU A 215 13.32 -5.31 -4.31
N ALA A 216 12.37 -5.24 -3.38
CA ALA A 216 10.97 -4.98 -3.70
C ALA A 216 10.84 -3.68 -4.51
N VAL A 217 11.52 -2.60 -4.09
CA VAL A 217 11.54 -1.32 -4.82
C VAL A 217 12.15 -1.48 -6.21
N ALA A 218 13.29 -2.16 -6.33
CA ALA A 218 13.93 -2.40 -7.60
C ALA A 218 13.00 -3.15 -8.59
N ILE A 219 12.28 -4.17 -8.11
CA ILE A 219 11.28 -4.91 -8.90
C ILE A 219 10.10 -4.00 -9.28
N MET A 220 9.58 -3.19 -8.35
CA MET A 220 8.48 -2.26 -8.65
C MET A 220 8.88 -1.23 -9.71
N MET A 221 10.11 -0.74 -9.70
CA MET A 221 10.60 0.18 -10.73
C MET A 221 10.66 -0.48 -12.11
N VAL A 222 10.90 -1.79 -12.18
CA VAL A 222 10.78 -2.55 -13.44
C VAL A 222 9.33 -2.61 -13.92
N PHE A 223 8.36 -2.79 -13.00
CA PHE A 223 6.93 -2.77 -13.34
C PHE A 223 6.39 -1.38 -13.71
N ALA A 224 6.86 -0.33 -13.05
CA ALA A 224 6.32 1.02 -13.20
C ALA A 224 6.76 1.71 -14.52
N ASN A 225 7.87 1.28 -15.12
CA ASN A 225 8.37 1.87 -16.36
C ASN A 225 7.64 1.27 -17.59
N SER A 226 6.41 1.73 -17.86
CA SER A 226 5.62 1.26 -19.00
C SER A 226 6.29 1.56 -20.35
N ALA A 227 6.98 2.69 -20.46
CA ALA A 227 7.68 3.09 -21.69
C ALA A 227 8.77 2.09 -22.11
N TRP A 228 9.31 1.32 -21.17
CA TRP A 228 10.24 0.24 -21.46
C TRP A 228 9.51 -0.99 -22.04
N LEU A 229 8.41 -1.40 -21.42
CA LEU A 229 7.64 -2.56 -21.86
C LEU A 229 7.00 -2.28 -23.23
N ASP A 230 6.50 -1.05 -23.43
CA ASP A 230 5.99 -0.58 -24.72
C ASP A 230 7.07 -0.62 -25.81
N ARG A 231 8.28 -0.16 -25.51
CA ARG A 231 9.41 -0.21 -26.46
C ARG A 231 9.80 -1.64 -26.80
N ILE A 232 9.95 -2.52 -25.81
CA ILE A 232 10.22 -3.94 -26.09
C ILE A 232 9.12 -4.51 -26.97
N LEU A 233 7.86 -4.31 -26.61
CA LEU A 233 6.74 -4.89 -27.36
C LEU A 233 6.64 -4.34 -28.79
N GLN A 234 7.07 -3.10 -29.04
CA GLN A 234 7.13 -2.48 -30.37
C GLN A 234 8.34 -2.90 -31.19
N GLU A 235 9.51 -3.03 -30.56
CA GLU A 235 10.77 -3.37 -31.22
C GLU A 235 10.89 -4.86 -31.53
N THR A 236 10.04 -5.68 -30.91
CA THR A 236 10.22 -7.12 -30.86
C THR A 236 9.06 -7.88 -31.47
N SER A 237 9.31 -8.60 -32.56
CA SER A 237 8.31 -9.46 -33.20
C SER A 237 8.22 -10.86 -32.59
N ALA A 238 9.19 -11.26 -31.76
CA ALA A 238 9.29 -12.61 -31.18
C ALA A 238 9.26 -12.64 -29.65
N HIS A 239 8.58 -13.63 -29.07
CA HIS A 239 8.46 -13.80 -27.62
C HIS A 239 9.79 -14.08 -26.90
N ALA A 240 10.76 -14.73 -27.57
CA ALA A 240 12.06 -15.06 -26.98
C ALA A 240 12.87 -13.81 -26.62
N ASP A 241 12.81 -12.79 -27.48
CA ASP A 241 13.51 -11.53 -27.33
C ASP A 241 12.92 -10.68 -26.19
N ILE A 242 11.59 -10.75 -25.98
CA ILE A 242 10.93 -10.11 -24.83
C ILE A 242 11.43 -10.72 -23.52
N ARG A 243 11.54 -12.05 -23.46
CA ARG A 243 12.07 -12.73 -22.27
C ARG A 243 13.52 -12.34 -22.01
N ALA A 244 14.36 -12.29 -23.03
CA ALA A 244 15.76 -11.89 -22.91
C ALA A 244 15.90 -10.45 -22.39
N ALA A 245 15.06 -9.54 -22.89
CA ALA A 245 15.02 -8.17 -22.40
C ALA A 245 14.61 -8.11 -20.92
N VAL A 246 13.52 -8.78 -20.54
CA VAL A 246 13.07 -8.82 -19.13
C VAL A 246 14.13 -9.45 -18.23
N ASP A 247 14.76 -10.54 -18.66
CA ASP A 247 15.87 -11.18 -17.95
C ASP A 247 17.01 -10.19 -17.70
N GLN A 248 17.48 -9.50 -18.75
CA GLN A 248 18.54 -8.50 -18.61
C GLN A 248 18.16 -7.38 -17.64
N ARG A 249 16.90 -6.91 -17.67
CA ARG A 249 16.47 -5.82 -16.79
C ARG A 249 16.40 -6.26 -15.34
N ILE A 250 15.91 -7.46 -15.06
CA ILE A 250 15.88 -8.01 -13.71
C ILE A 250 17.31 -8.32 -13.23
N ARG A 251 18.20 -8.83 -14.08
CA ARG A 251 19.63 -8.99 -13.75
C ARG A 251 20.28 -7.68 -13.33
N ASN A 252 19.95 -6.58 -14.00
CA ASN A 252 20.45 -5.25 -13.65
C ASN A 252 19.86 -4.74 -12.33
N ALA A 253 18.61 -5.09 -12.01
CA ALA A 253 17.93 -4.67 -10.78
C ALA A 253 18.31 -5.53 -9.57
N LEU A 254 18.55 -6.83 -9.79
CA LEU A 254 18.84 -7.88 -8.82
C LEU A 254 20.04 -8.69 -9.31
N PRO A 255 21.28 -8.20 -9.09
CA PRO A 255 22.48 -8.87 -9.58
C PRO A 255 22.69 -10.24 -8.93
N GLU A 256 22.13 -10.47 -7.74
CA GLU A 256 22.23 -11.73 -7.02
C GLU A 256 21.02 -12.64 -7.26
N ARG A 257 21.24 -13.73 -8.01
CA ARG A 257 20.26 -14.81 -8.31
C ARG A 257 19.01 -14.36 -9.10
N PRO A 258 19.22 -13.87 -10.34
CA PRO A 258 18.15 -13.37 -11.19
C PRO A 258 17.20 -14.46 -11.68
N GLU A 259 17.59 -15.72 -11.83
CA GLU A 259 16.80 -16.71 -12.58
C GLU A 259 15.41 -16.95 -11.99
N ARG A 260 15.32 -17.06 -10.65
CA ARG A 260 14.06 -17.28 -9.94
C ARG A 260 13.18 -16.02 -9.94
N ALA A 261 13.78 -14.86 -9.67
CA ALA A 261 13.07 -13.59 -9.72
C ALA A 261 12.54 -13.31 -11.14
N VAL A 262 13.35 -13.55 -12.18
CA VAL A 262 12.97 -13.47 -13.59
C VAL A 262 11.80 -14.41 -13.88
N ALA A 263 11.86 -15.67 -13.46
CA ALA A 263 10.76 -16.61 -13.68
C ALA A 263 9.45 -16.12 -13.04
N MET A 264 9.50 -15.56 -11.83
CA MET A 264 8.32 -15.01 -11.16
C MET A 264 7.80 -13.73 -11.84
N VAL A 265 8.69 -12.81 -12.20
CA VAL A 265 8.35 -11.59 -12.95
C VAL A 265 7.70 -11.95 -14.27
N MET A 266 8.32 -12.84 -15.06
CA MET A 266 7.79 -13.34 -16.32
C MET A 266 6.40 -13.95 -16.14
N ARG A 267 6.20 -14.74 -15.08
CA ARG A 267 4.89 -15.32 -14.75
C ARG A 267 3.82 -14.25 -14.51
N LYS A 268 4.16 -13.13 -13.87
CA LYS A 268 3.22 -12.03 -13.57
C LYS A 268 2.91 -11.16 -14.81
N ILE A 269 3.88 -10.95 -15.70
CA ILE A 269 3.69 -10.11 -16.90
C ILE A 269 3.20 -10.88 -18.13
N LYS A 270 3.34 -12.22 -18.16
CA LYS A 270 2.91 -13.08 -19.28
C LYS A 270 1.48 -12.82 -19.77
N PRO A 271 0.47 -12.64 -18.91
CA PRO A 271 -0.89 -12.32 -19.35
C PRO A 271 -0.98 -11.02 -20.16
N ALA A 272 -0.21 -10.00 -19.77
CA ALA A 272 -0.19 -8.71 -20.45
C ALA A 272 0.52 -8.79 -21.80
N ILE A 273 1.63 -9.56 -21.88
CA ILE A 273 2.32 -9.86 -23.14
C ILE A 273 1.37 -10.57 -24.12
N ALA A 274 0.65 -11.61 -23.65
CA ALA A 274 -0.30 -12.34 -24.48
C ALA A 274 -1.42 -11.42 -25.01
N HIS A 275 -1.96 -10.55 -24.16
CA HIS A 275 -3.01 -9.60 -24.57
C HIS A 275 -2.54 -8.62 -25.65
N TYR A 276 -1.32 -8.10 -25.55
CA TYR A 276 -0.72 -7.22 -26.55
C TYR A 276 -0.70 -7.87 -27.94
N PHE A 277 -0.17 -9.10 -28.04
CA PHE A 277 -0.10 -9.82 -29.31
C PHE A 277 -1.48 -10.22 -29.87
N HIS A 278 -2.46 -10.50 -29.00
CA HIS A 278 -3.81 -10.83 -29.44
C HIS A 278 -4.60 -9.63 -29.97
N THR A 279 -4.36 -8.43 -29.43
CA THR A 279 -5.15 -7.24 -29.79
C THR A 279 -4.47 -6.32 -30.79
N GLN A 280 -3.15 -6.47 -31.01
CA GLN A 280 -2.32 -5.52 -31.77
C GLN A 280 -2.56 -4.05 -31.36
N GLY A 281 -2.93 -3.82 -30.10
CA GLY A 281 -3.26 -2.52 -29.55
C GLY A 281 -2.18 -2.00 -28.59
N PRO A 282 -2.14 -0.68 -28.31
CA PRO A 282 -1.23 -0.13 -27.32
C PRO A 282 -1.47 -0.78 -25.95
N TYR A 283 -0.40 -1.01 -25.20
CA TYR A 283 -0.45 -1.51 -23.83
C TYR A 283 -1.38 -0.61 -22.99
N ARG A 284 -2.52 -1.14 -22.55
CA ARG A 284 -3.31 -0.49 -21.49
C ARG A 284 -2.71 -0.88 -20.15
N ARG A 285 -2.45 0.13 -19.31
CA ARG A 285 -1.77 -0.02 -18.02
C ARG A 285 -2.38 -1.19 -17.21
N TYR A 286 -1.50 -1.95 -16.55
CA TYR A 286 -1.83 -3.11 -15.71
C TYR A 286 -2.84 -2.82 -14.58
N HIS A 287 -3.13 -1.54 -14.29
CA HIS A 287 -4.07 -1.11 -13.25
C HIS A 287 -5.53 -1.55 -13.51
N ASP A 288 -5.90 -1.80 -14.77
CA ASP A 288 -7.29 -2.14 -15.15
C ASP A 288 -7.50 -3.64 -15.44
N TYR A 289 -6.48 -4.48 -15.24
CA TYR A 289 -6.64 -5.92 -15.41
C TYR A 289 -7.11 -6.54 -14.08
N PRO A 290 -8.41 -6.85 -13.91
CA PRO A 290 -8.83 -7.61 -12.76
C PRO A 290 -8.12 -8.95 -12.82
N ALA A 291 -7.42 -9.31 -11.75
CA ALA A 291 -6.79 -10.62 -11.55
C ALA A 291 -7.78 -11.81 -11.63
N ASN A 292 -9.05 -11.55 -11.92
CA ASN A 292 -10.18 -12.50 -11.90
C ASN A 292 -11.04 -12.53 -13.17
N ARG A 293 -10.72 -11.82 -14.26
CA ARG A 293 -11.29 -12.28 -15.54
C ARG A 293 -10.49 -13.50 -15.92
N ALA A 294 -11.12 -14.67 -15.76
CA ALA A 294 -10.65 -15.94 -16.30
C ALA A 294 -10.26 -15.73 -17.76
N ILE A 295 -9.00 -15.43 -18.00
CA ILE A 295 -8.36 -15.67 -19.28
C ILE A 295 -8.53 -17.19 -19.43
N PRO A 296 -9.13 -17.69 -20.53
CA PRO A 296 -9.28 -19.11 -20.73
C PRO A 296 -7.92 -19.76 -20.46
N ILE A 297 -7.90 -20.62 -19.44
CA ILE A 297 -6.75 -21.44 -19.12
C ILE A 297 -6.48 -22.19 -20.43
N TRP A 298 -5.36 -21.88 -21.07
CA TRP A 298 -4.90 -22.66 -22.21
C TRP A 298 -4.64 -24.08 -21.70
N HIS A 299 -5.64 -24.94 -21.78
CA HIS A 299 -5.45 -26.37 -21.95
C HIS A 299 -5.02 -26.58 -23.40
N HIS A 300 -3.75 -26.30 -23.66
CA HIS A 300 -3.11 -26.83 -24.84
C HIS A 300 -1.77 -27.39 -24.42
N ASP A 301 -1.72 -28.72 -24.47
CA ASP A 301 -0.53 -29.53 -24.62
C ASP A 301 0.45 -28.82 -25.57
N VAL A 302 1.48 -28.24 -25.00
CA VAL A 302 2.71 -27.95 -25.72
C VAL A 302 3.78 -28.64 -24.91
N ASP A 303 4.12 -29.86 -25.35
CA ASP A 303 5.33 -30.56 -24.95
C ASP A 303 6.53 -29.63 -25.18
N PHE A 304 6.97 -28.95 -24.13
CA PHE A 304 8.29 -28.38 -24.08
C PHE A 304 9.26 -29.51 -23.76
N ALA A 305 9.78 -30.13 -24.81
CA ALA A 305 11.00 -30.90 -24.70
C ALA A 305 12.11 -29.98 -24.17
N LEU A 306 12.61 -30.31 -22.98
CA LEU A 306 13.83 -29.75 -22.43
C LEU A 306 15.01 -30.32 -23.24
N THR A 307 15.65 -29.46 -24.01
CA THR A 307 17.05 -29.60 -24.45
C THR A 307 17.79 -28.35 -24.05
#